data_AF-I3E7J9-F1
#
_entry.id   AF-I3E7J9-F1
#
_cell.length_a   1.000
_cell.length_b   1.000
_cell.length_c   1.000
_cell.angle_alpha   90.00
_cell.angle_beta   90.00
_cell.angle_gamma   90.00
#
_symmetry.space_group_name_H-M   'P 1'
#
loop_
_entity.id
_entity.type
_entity.pdbx_description
1 polymer ?
#
loop_
_entity_poly.entity_id
_entity_poly.type
_entity_poly.pdbx_seq_one_letter_code
_entity_poly.pdbx_strand_id
1 'polypeptide(L)' 'MNFYIQQSIQINLIKIEGITNSSVFQIGSAGIIKPVSHLSNTGGFIGPAPQPRPPGAGTLQEAPAVPLVPPT' A
#
# COMPACT_ATOMS: atom_id res chain seq x y z
N MET A 1 8.89 -20.79 -28.87
CA MET A 1 9.17 -22.04 -28.13
C MET A 1 7.86 -22.51 -27.52
N ASN A 2 7.47 -23.76 -27.75
CA ASN A 2 6.19 -24.28 -27.24
C ASN A 2 6.42 -24.92 -25.87
N PHE A 3 5.65 -24.51 -24.87
CA PHE A 3 5.71 -25.06 -23.51
C PHE A 3 4.41 -25.80 -23.22
N TYR A 4 4.51 -27.07 -22.83
CA TYR A 4 3.38 -27.90 -22.45
C TYR A 4 3.56 -28.27 -20.98
N ILE A 5 2.81 -27.60 -20.10
CA ILE A 5 2.92 -27.80 -18.66
C ILE A 5 1.62 -28.44 -18.16
N GLN A 6 1.72 -29.65 -17.62
CA GLN A 6 0.64 -30.27 -16.86
C GLN A 6 0.97 -30.17 -15.37
N GLN A 7 0.05 -29.58 -14.58
CA GLN A 7 0.21 -29.44 -13.14
C GLN A 7 -1.06 -29.89 -12.44
N SER A 8 -0.92 -30.83 -11.50
CA SER A 8 -1.95 -31.14 -10.52
C SER A 8 -1.48 -30.59 -9.19
N ILE A 9 -2.13 -29.55 -8.69
CA ILE A 9 -1.77 -28.88 -7.45
C ILE A 9 -2.94 -28.99 -6.50
N GLN A 10 -2.80 -29.82 -5.47
CA GLN A 10 -3.79 -29.93 -4.41
C GLN A 10 -3.26 -29.22 -3.17
N ILE A 11 -3.95 -28.14 -2.80
CA ILE A 11 -3.67 -27.38 -1.60
C ILE A 11 -4.84 -27.55 -0.65
N ASN A 12 -4.58 -28.09 0.54
CA ASN A 12 -5.61 -28.29 1.56
C ASN A 12 -5.85 -27.03 2.40
N LEU A 13 -4.81 -26.24 2.66
CA LEU A 13 -4.92 -24.94 3.32
C LEU A 13 -3.70 -24.09 2.97
N ILE A 14 -3.94 -22.83 2.58
CA ILE A 14 -2.91 -21.79 2.53
C ILE A 14 -3.42 -20.60 3.33
N LYS A 15 -2.60 -20.15 4.27
CA LYS A 15 -2.85 -18.97 5.09
C LYS A 15 -1.75 -17.95 4.82
N ILE A 16 -2.13 -16.77 4.34
CA ILE A 16 -1.20 -15.67 4.08
C ILE A 16 -1.59 -14.53 5.02
N GLU A 17 -0.80 -14.33 6.07
CA GLU A 17 -1.10 -13.36 7.13
C GLU A 17 -0.87 -11.91 6.71
N GLY A 18 -0.04 -11.69 5.69
CA GLY A 18 0.26 -10.35 5.21
C GLY A 18 0.97 -10.39 3.86
N ILE A 19 0.53 -9.50 2.98
CA ILE A 19 1.17 -9.23 1.70
C ILE A 19 1.65 -7.78 1.73
N THR A 20 2.94 -7.55 1.47
CA THR A 20 3.54 -6.21 1.44
C THR A 20 3.59 -5.68 0.01
N ASN A 21 4.02 -4.42 -0.14
CA ASN A 21 4.20 -3.78 -1.43
C ASN A 21 5.08 -4.64 -2.36
N SER A 22 4.58 -4.95 -3.56
CA SER A 22 5.24 -5.82 -4.54
C SER A 22 5.46 -7.27 -4.12
N SER A 23 4.59 -7.79 -3.27
CA SER A 23 4.55 -9.22 -3.03
C SER A 23 3.85 -9.95 -4.18
N VAL A 24 4.39 -11.11 -4.54
CA VAL A 24 3.81 -12.04 -5.52
C VAL A 24 3.75 -13.39 -4.86
N PHE A 25 2.56 -13.98 -4.85
CA PHE A 25 2.37 -15.35 -4.43
C PHE A 25 1.89 -16.18 -5.61
N GLN A 26 2.81 -16.93 -6.22
CA GLN A 26 2.53 -17.69 -7.43
C GLN A 26 2.50 -19.19 -7.13
N ILE A 27 1.44 -19.84 -7.58
CA ILE A 27 1.28 -21.30 -7.55
C ILE A 27 1.17 -21.79 -9.00
N GLY A 28 1.95 -22.81 -9.33
CA GLY A 28 2.05 -23.33 -10.69
C GLY A 28 3.05 -22.55 -11.53
N SER A 29 3.06 -22.85 -12.83
CA SER A 29 3.99 -22.26 -13.77
C SER A 29 3.65 -20.80 -14.04
N ALA A 30 4.67 -19.94 -14.06
CA ALA A 30 4.54 -18.62 -14.64
C ALA A 30 5.79 -18.27 -15.42
N GLY A 31 5.63 -17.24 -16.25
CA GLY A 31 6.73 -16.60 -16.94
C GLY A 31 7.45 -15.59 -16.06
N ILE A 32 7.92 -14.52 -16.69
CA ILE A 32 8.65 -13.46 -16.01
C ILE A 32 7.66 -12.61 -15.19
N ILE A 33 7.84 -12.58 -13.88
CA ILE A 33 7.14 -11.65 -12.99
C ILE A 33 8.11 -10.56 -12.54
N LYS A 34 7.75 -9.30 -12.76
CA LYS A 34 8.53 -8.13 -12.34
C LYS A 34 7.71 -7.30 -11.35
N PRO A 35 7.62 -7.73 -10.07
CA PRO A 35 6.93 -6.94 -9.08
C PRO A 35 7.78 -5.73 -8.71
N VAL A 36 7.21 -4.54 -8.82
CA VAL A 36 7.90 -3.28 -8.60
C VAL A 36 7.00 -2.36 -7.78
N SER A 37 7.55 -1.86 -6.67
CA SER A 37 6.88 -0.91 -5.78
C SER A 37 7.71 0.35 -5.74
N HIS A 38 7.16 1.40 -6.33
CA HIS A 38 7.70 2.74 -6.21
C HIS A 38 7.05 3.41 -5.00
N LEU A 39 7.72 3.34 -3.84
CA LEU A 39 7.29 4.07 -2.65
C LEU A 39 7.76 5.53 -2.76
N SER A 40 7.07 6.31 -3.58
CA SER A 40 7.33 7.73 -3.71
C SER A 40 6.59 8.51 -2.63
N ASN A 41 7.33 9.11 -1.70
CA ASN A 41 6.80 10.10 -0.77
C ASN A 41 6.53 11.41 -1.52
N THR A 42 5.40 11.50 -2.23
CA THR A 42 5.02 12.71 -2.99
C THR A 42 4.56 13.88 -2.10
N GLY A 43 4.54 13.70 -0.78
CA GLY A 43 4.15 14.74 0.18
C GLY A 43 5.16 15.87 0.39
N GLY A 44 6.26 15.92 -0.37
CA GLY A 44 7.26 17.00 -0.28
C GLY A 44 8.08 17.00 1.01
N PHE A 45 8.06 15.91 1.78
CA PHE A 45 8.82 15.77 3.01
C PHE A 45 10.31 15.54 2.72
N ILE A 46 11.11 16.60 2.86
CA ILE A 46 12.57 16.58 2.67
C ILE A 46 13.35 16.24 3.95
N GLY A 47 12.66 16.03 5.06
CA GLY A 47 13.26 15.80 6.38
C GLY A 47 12.44 14.84 7.24
N PRO A 48 12.98 14.43 8.39
CA PRO A 48 12.26 13.57 9.33
C PRO A 48 10.92 14.19 9.73
N ALA A 49 9.93 13.34 9.98
CA ALA A 49 8.62 13.78 10.44
C ALA A 49 8.75 14.63 11.72
N PRO A 50 8.01 15.74 11.85
CA PRO A 50 8.02 16.55 13.07
C PRO A 50 7.67 15.72 14.30
N GLN A 51 8.27 16.04 15.43
CA GLN A 51 7.93 15.38 16.69
C GLN A 51 6.44 15.55 17.00
N PRO A 52 5.75 14.49 17.46
CA PRO A 52 4.35 14.58 17.81
C PRO A 52 4.17 15.65 18.89
N ARG A 53 3.19 16.53 18.69
CA ARG A 53 2.89 17.58 19.66
C ARG A 53 2.27 16.93 20.91
N PRO A 54 2.59 17.40 22.13
CA PRO A 54 1.96 16.89 23.34
C PRO A 54 0.43 16.91 23.22
N PRO A 55 -0.27 15.88 23.73
CA PRO A 55 -1.73 15.87 23.78
C PRO A 55 -2.23 17.16 24.43
N GLY A 56 -3.04 17.95 23.72
CA GLY A 56 -3.61 19.21 24.22
C GLY A 56 -2.84 20.50 23.87
N ALA A 57 -1.71 20.43 23.17
CA ALA A 57 -0.94 21.64 22.77
C ALA A 57 -1.26 22.17 21.36
N GLY A 58 -2.37 21.73 20.74
CA GLY A 58 -2.92 22.39 19.56
C GLY A 58 -4.01 23.37 19.99
N THR A 59 -3.95 24.62 19.51
CA THR A 59 -5.18 25.43 19.41
C THR A 59 -6.16 24.57 18.62
N LEU A 60 -7.30 24.22 19.22
CA LEU A 60 -8.41 23.64 18.47
C LEU A 60 -8.61 24.54 17.27
N GLN A 61 -8.53 23.98 16.06
CA GLN A 61 -8.73 24.75 14.84
C GLN A 61 -10.19 25.24 14.90
N GLU A 62 -10.38 26.47 15.38
CA GLU A 62 -11.71 27.03 15.68
C GLU A 62 -12.48 27.37 14.39
N ALA A 63 -11.86 27.16 13.23
CA ALA A 63 -12.48 27.28 11.93
C ALA A 63 -12.27 26.01 11.10
N PRO A 64 -13.26 25.59 10.28
CA PRO A 64 -13.11 24.45 9.39
C PRO A 64 -11.95 24.69 8.42
N ALA A 65 -11.09 23.70 8.21
CA ALA A 65 -9.94 23.80 7.29
C ALA A 65 -10.34 23.89 5.80
N VAL A 66 -11.64 23.86 5.49
CA VAL A 66 -12.19 24.01 4.14
C VAL A 66 -13.38 24.99 4.22
N PRO A 67 -13.44 26.03 3.37
CA PRO A 67 -14.61 26.90 3.31
C PRO A 67 -15.86 26.07 2.99
N LEU A 68 -16.92 26.23 3.79
CA LEU A 68 -18.23 25.69 3.43
C LEU A 68 -18.71 26.47 2.20
N VAL A 69 -18.67 25.82 1.04
CA VAL A 69 -19.25 26.40 -0.17
C VAL A 69 -20.77 26.43 0.05
N PRO A 70 -21.45 27.58 -0.11
CA PRO A 70 -22.91 27.61 -0.04
C PRO A 70 -23.48 26.69 -1.12
N PRO A 71 -24.59 25.98 -0.86
CA PRO A 71 -25.27 25.26 -1.92
C PRO A 71 -25.90 26.31 -2.84
N THR A 72 -25.27 26.61 -3.98
CA THR A 72 -25.73 26.34 -5.36
C THR A 72 -24.70 26.87 -6.35
#